data_AF-A0A4R3N2N7-F1
#
_entry.id   AF-A0A4R3N2N7-F1
#
_cell.length_a   1.000
_cell.length_b   1.000
_cell.length_c   1.000
_cell.angle_alpha   90.00
_cell.angle_beta   90.00
_cell.angle_gamma   90.00
#
_symmetry.space_group_name_H-M   'P 1'
#
loop_
_entity.id
_entity.type
_entity.pdbx_description
1 polymer ?
#
loop_
_entity_poly.entity_id
_entity_poly.type
_entity_poly.pdbx_seq_one_letter_code
_entity_poly.pdbx_strand_id
1 'polypeptide(L)'
;MIRNKWMVLFINVTIAGIVFWLKAPVYNLFHFINSVFYVGSFYFFIGLVLLVIRGKFFDGITYSFRRFIHKSSKNPDYLDDWEDKPLPSEKIHAEFMKFFLFQGAMLMAIMVFLLLAYYTF
;
A
#
# COMPACT_ATOMS: atom_id res chain seq x y z
N MET A 1 3.06 15.06 6.15
CA MET A 1 2.57 15.86 5.00
C MET A 1 3.72 16.02 4.01
N ILE A 2 3.88 15.10 3.05
CA ILE A 2 4.99 15.17 2.09
C ILE A 2 4.62 16.18 1.00
N ARG A 3 5.22 17.37 1.06
CA ARG A 3 4.86 18.54 0.25
C ARG A 3 5.03 18.34 -1.26
N ASN A 4 5.88 17.40 -1.69
CA ASN A 4 6.13 17.17 -3.12
C ASN A 4 6.07 15.67 -3.49
N LYS A 5 4.91 15.21 -3.97
CA LYS A 5 4.67 13.82 -4.38
C LYS A 5 5.57 13.38 -5.53
N TRP A 6 5.93 14.32 -6.42
CA TRP A 6 6.82 14.07 -7.56
C TRP A 6 8.27 13.88 -7.13
N MET A 7 8.72 14.61 -6.11
CA MET A 7 10.06 14.43 -5.54
C MET A 7 10.20 13.02 -4.94
N VAL A 8 9.17 12.52 -4.25
CA VAL A 8 9.18 11.16 -3.72
C VAL A 8 9.17 10.12 -4.83
N LEU A 9 8.42 10.37 -5.91
CA LEU A 9 8.44 9.49 -7.07
C LEU A 9 9.85 9.42 -7.68
N PHE A 10 10.51 10.56 -7.84
CA PHE A 10 11.89 10.61 -8.31
C PHE A 10 12.82 9.79 -7.39
N ILE A 11 12.71 9.97 -6.07
CA ILE A 11 13.46 9.18 -5.09
C ILE A 11 13.18 7.68 -5.25
N ASN A 12 11.93 7.27 -5.45
CA ASN A 12 11.59 5.86 -5.65
C ASN A 12 12.18 5.29 -6.94
N VAL A 13 12.21 6.07 -8.02
CA VAL A 13 12.89 5.68 -9.27
C VAL A 13 14.39 5.57 -9.05
N THR A 14 15.00 6.50 -8.30
CA THR A 14 16.42 6.40 -7.92
C THR A 14 16.69 5.15 -7.09
N ILE A 15 15.83 4.83 -6.11
CA ILE A 15 15.93 3.60 -5.32
C ILE A 15 15.84 2.37 -6.22
N ALA A 16 14.89 2.32 -7.16
CA ALA A 16 14.79 1.23 -8.13
C ALA A 16 16.06 1.10 -8.99
N GLY A 17 16.68 2.22 -9.37
CA GLY A 17 17.98 2.25 -10.05
C GLY A 17 19.12 1.71 -9.20
N ILE A 18 19.16 2.06 -7.91
CA ILE A 18 20.15 1.52 -6.97
C ILE A 18 19.96 0.01 -6.78
N VAL A 19 18.71 -0.45 -6.59
CA VAL A 19 18.37 -1.88 -6.47
C VAL A 19 18.81 -2.63 -7.73
N PHE A 20 18.51 -2.09 -8.90
CA PHE A 20 18.98 -2.63 -10.17
C PHE A 20 20.50 -2.74 -10.19
N TRP A 21 21.21 -1.68 -9.84
CA TRP A 21 22.67 -1.67 -9.87
C TRP A 21 23.31 -2.70 -8.93
N LEU A 22 22.70 -2.95 -7.77
CA LEU A 22 23.20 -3.90 -6.77
C LEU A 22 22.80 -5.36 -7.03
N LYS A 23 21.65 -5.60 -7.67
CA LYS A 23 21.03 -6.94 -7.76
C LYS A 23 20.96 -7.50 -9.18
N ALA A 24 21.15 -6.68 -10.21
CA ALA A 24 21.00 -7.14 -11.58
C ALA A 24 22.11 -8.14 -11.94
N PRO A 25 21.76 -9.36 -12.38
CA PRO A 25 22.77 -10.32 -12.85
C PRO A 25 23.38 -9.86 -14.19
N VAL A 26 22.60 -9.14 -14.99
CA VAL A 26 23.01 -8.54 -16.26
C VAL A 26 22.44 -7.13 -16.34
N TYR A 27 23.25 -6.18 -16.80
CA TYR A 27 22.82 -4.79 -16.96
C TYR A 27 22.06 -4.59 -18.28
N ASN A 28 20.81 -5.06 -18.31
CA ASN A 28 19.90 -4.86 -19.43
C ASN A 28 18.59 -4.20 -18.99
N LEU A 29 17.81 -3.73 -19.97
CA LEU A 29 16.54 -3.05 -19.73
C LEU A 29 15.53 -3.95 -19.00
N PHE A 30 15.54 -5.25 -19.28
CA PHE A 30 14.66 -6.23 -18.62
C PHE A 30 14.87 -6.28 -17.09
N HIS A 31 16.12 -6.34 -16.62
CA HIS A 31 16.40 -6.35 -15.19
C HIS A 31 16.11 -5.01 -14.51
N PHE A 32 16.20 -3.90 -15.24
CA PHE A 32 15.77 -2.59 -14.75
C PHE A 32 14.25 -2.54 -14.57
N ILE A 33 13.48 -3.01 -15.57
CA ILE A 33 12.01 -3.15 -15.49
C ILE A 33 11.63 -3.97 -14.25
N ASN A 34 12.30 -5.10 -14.00
CA ASN A 34 12.04 -5.93 -12.82
C ASN A 34 12.30 -5.19 -11.50
N SER A 35 13.34 -4.36 -11.45
CA SER A 35 13.66 -3.58 -10.25
C SER A 35 12.61 -2.49 -9.99
N VAL A 36 12.14 -1.79 -11.03
CA VAL A 36 11.02 -0.85 -10.93
C VAL A 36 9.74 -1.58 -10.52
N PHE A 37 9.49 -2.78 -11.07
CA PHE A 37 8.35 -3.61 -10.69
C PHE A 37 8.38 -3.99 -9.20
N TYR A 38 9.52 -4.43 -8.66
CA TYR A 38 9.59 -4.82 -7.24
C TYR A 38 9.35 -3.64 -6.29
N VAL A 39 9.95 -2.48 -6.57
CA VAL A 39 9.71 -1.26 -5.78
C VAL A 39 8.27 -0.78 -5.94
N GLY A 40 7.75 -0.75 -7.17
CA GLY A 40 6.37 -0.36 -7.46
C GLY A 40 5.34 -1.27 -6.79
N SER A 41 5.57 -2.59 -6.84
CA SER A 41 4.70 -3.60 -6.21
C SER A 41 4.60 -3.40 -4.71
N PHE A 42 5.71 -3.10 -4.02
CA PHE A 42 5.69 -2.81 -2.59
C PHE A 42 4.71 -1.66 -2.26
N TYR A 43 4.83 -0.53 -2.94
CA TYR A 43 3.94 0.61 -2.73
C TYR A 43 2.50 0.30 -3.15
N PHE A 44 2.32 -0.41 -4.26
CA PHE A 44 1.01 -0.73 -4.81
C PHE A 44 0.25 -1.70 -3.90
N PHE A 45 0.87 -2.78 -3.43
CA PHE A 45 0.26 -3.74 -2.50
C PHE A 45 -0.11 -3.07 -1.17
N ILE A 46 0.78 -2.28 -0.58
CA ILE A 46 0.45 -1.53 0.64
C ILE A 46 -0.71 -0.57 0.38
N GLY A 47 -0.69 0.14 -0.75
CA GLY A 47 -1.78 1.02 -1.15
C GLY A 47 -3.12 0.29 -1.25
N LEU A 48 -3.15 -0.91 -1.85
CA LEU A 48 -4.34 -1.74 -1.94
C LEU A 48 -4.82 -2.23 -0.57
N VAL A 49 -3.92 -2.69 0.30
CA VAL A 49 -4.27 -3.10 1.67
C VAL A 49 -4.90 -1.93 2.42
N LEU A 50 -4.29 -0.74 2.35
CA LEU A 50 -4.83 0.47 2.97
C LEU A 50 -6.18 0.87 2.37
N LEU A 51 -6.38 0.67 1.06
CA LEU A 51 -7.66 0.89 0.38
C LEU A 51 -8.76 -0.01 0.93
N VAL A 52 -8.48 -1.31 1.12
CA VAL A 52 -9.44 -2.26 1.67
C VAL A 52 -9.76 -1.94 3.14
N ILE A 53 -8.76 -1.61 3.95
CA ILE A 53 -8.98 -1.24 5.37
C ILE A 53 -9.82 0.03 5.46
N ARG A 54 -9.51 1.06 4.66
CA ARG A 54 -10.29 2.30 4.63
C ARG A 54 -11.68 2.10 4.05
N GLY A 55 -11.87 1.11 3.17
CA GLY A 55 -13.16 0.76 2.55
C GLY A 55 -14.19 0.17 3.52
N LYS A 56 -13.96 0.23 4.84
CA LYS A 56 -14.82 -0.30 5.92
C LYS A 56 -15.06 -1.81 5.90
N PHE A 57 -14.37 -2.54 5.02
CA PHE A 57 -14.44 -4.01 4.98
C PHE A 57 -14.07 -4.62 6.34
N PHE A 58 -12.93 -4.18 6.89
CA PHE A 58 -12.46 -4.63 8.20
C PHE A 58 -13.28 -4.06 9.37
N ASP A 59 -13.99 -2.95 9.18
CA ASP A 59 -14.88 -2.39 10.21
C ASP A 59 -16.06 -3.32 10.45
N GLY A 60 -16.68 -3.84 9.38
CA GLY A 60 -17.79 -4.79 9.48
C GLY A 60 -17.39 -6.09 10.17
N ILE A 61 -16.19 -6.61 9.86
CA ILE A 61 -15.61 -7.78 10.54
C ILE A 61 -15.40 -7.47 12.02
N THR A 62 -14.70 -6.37 12.33
CA THR A 62 -14.38 -5.96 13.70
C THR A 62 -15.64 -5.76 14.53
N TYR A 63 -16.64 -5.07 13.98
CA TYR A 63 -17.92 -4.84 14.63
C TYR A 63 -18.63 -6.17 14.94
N SER A 64 -18.66 -7.10 13.99
CA SER A 64 -19.29 -8.41 14.17
C SER A 64 -18.62 -9.24 15.27
N PHE A 65 -17.29 -9.27 15.31
CA PHE A 65 -16.54 -9.94 16.37
C PHE A 65 -16.74 -9.27 17.73
N ARG A 66 -16.67 -7.93 17.82
CA ARG A 66 -16.90 -7.21 19.09
C ARG A 66 -18.30 -7.49 19.64
N ARG A 67 -19.33 -7.42 18.78
CA ARG A 67 -20.72 -7.73 19.15
C ARG A 67 -20.89 -9.18 19.61
N PHE A 68 -20.25 -10.13 18.93
CA PHE A 68 -20.30 -11.55 19.31
C PHE A 68 -19.64 -11.80 20.67
N ILE A 69 -18.43 -11.27 20.88
CA ILE A 69 -17.70 -11.39 22.16
C ILE A 69 -18.48 -10.75 23.30
N HIS A 70 -19.03 -9.54 23.08
CA HIS A 70 -19.84 -8.86 24.09
C HIS A 70 -21.09 -9.67 24.45
N LYS A 71 -21.83 -10.20 23.47
CA LYS A 71 -23.02 -11.03 23.72
C LYS A 71 -22.70 -12.38 24.36
N SER A 72 -21.50 -12.93 24.12
CA SER A 72 -21.07 -14.21 24.67
C SER A 72 -20.33 -14.09 26.01
N SER A 73 -20.03 -12.88 26.48
CA SER A 73 -19.35 -12.63 27.74
C SER A 73 -20.31 -12.82 28.93
N LYS A 74 -19.86 -13.50 29.98
CA LYS A 74 -20.58 -13.59 31.27
C LYS A 74 -20.55 -12.28 32.08
N ASN A 75 -19.62 -11.37 31.77
CA ASN A 75 -19.43 -10.07 32.44
C ASN A 75 -19.52 -8.94 31.40
N PRO A 76 -20.72 -8.35 31.18
CA PRO A 76 -20.92 -7.29 30.19
C PRO A 76 -20.23 -5.96 30.58
N ASP A 77 -20.17 -5.62 31.87
CA ASP A 77 -19.60 -4.36 32.40
C ASP A 77 -18.15 -4.09 31.96
N TYR A 78 -17.32 -5.13 31.78
CA TYR A 78 -15.92 -4.96 31.36
C TYR A 78 -15.75 -4.59 29.88
N LEU A 79 -16.84 -4.64 29.11
CA LEU A 79 -16.83 -4.40 27.68
C LEU A 79 -17.58 -3.14 27.28
N ASP A 80 -18.26 -2.41 28.16
CA ASP A 80 -19.16 -1.30 27.80
C ASP A 80 -18.55 -0.25 26.85
N ASP A 81 -17.24 0.00 26.93
CA ASP A 81 -16.54 0.94 26.04
C ASP A 81 -16.13 0.33 24.66
N TRP A 82 -16.70 -0.79 24.23
CA TRP A 82 -16.31 -1.44 22.98
C TRP A 82 -16.78 -0.69 21.72
N GLU A 83 -17.85 0.09 21.84
CA GLU A 83 -18.41 0.93 20.77
C GLU A 83 -17.54 2.16 20.50
N ASP A 84 -16.96 2.76 21.54
CA ASP A 84 -16.10 3.96 21.42
C ASP A 84 -14.68 3.67 20.89
N LYS A 85 -14.30 2.39 20.79
CA LYS A 85 -12.98 2.01 20.28
C LYS A 85 -12.88 2.28 18.78
N PRO A 86 -11.89 3.07 18.32
CA PRO A 86 -11.79 3.47 16.92
C PRO A 86 -11.70 2.25 15.99
N LEU A 87 -12.41 2.34 14.89
CA LEU A 87 -12.47 1.30 13.87
C LEU A 87 -11.17 1.26 13.05
N PRO A 88 -10.82 0.12 12.44
CA PRO A 88 -9.65 0.03 11.57
C PRO A 88 -9.58 1.11 10.49
N SER A 89 -10.70 1.50 9.89
CA SER A 89 -10.75 2.55 8.87
C SER A 89 -10.42 3.96 9.41
N GLU A 90 -10.74 4.23 10.67
CA GLU A 90 -10.53 5.52 11.34
C GLU A 90 -9.08 5.71 11.76
N LYS A 91 -8.36 4.61 12.00
CA LYS A 91 -6.94 4.62 12.32
C LYS A 91 -6.05 5.00 11.12
N ILE A 92 -6.57 4.95 9.90
CA ILE A 92 -5.80 5.20 8.67
C ILE A 92 -6.10 6.58 8.09
N HIS A 93 -5.07 7.43 8.03
CA HIS A 93 -5.15 8.72 7.38
C HIS A 93 -5.34 8.59 5.85
N ALA A 94 -6.25 9.39 5.30
CA ALA A 94 -6.60 9.38 3.87
C ALA A 94 -5.41 9.71 2.98
N GLU A 95 -4.60 10.65 3.45
CA GLU A 95 -3.42 11.12 2.73
C GLU A 95 -2.36 10.04 2.62
N PHE A 96 -2.21 9.22 3.68
CA PHE A 96 -1.25 8.13 3.70
C PHE A 96 -1.64 7.05 2.67
N MET A 97 -2.90 6.63 2.66
CA MET A 97 -3.42 5.71 1.64
C MET A 97 -3.24 6.27 0.22
N LYS A 98 -3.68 7.51 -0.02
CA LYS A 98 -3.56 8.17 -1.33
C LYS A 98 -2.11 8.30 -1.77
N PHE A 99 -1.18 8.51 -0.84
CA PHE A 99 0.25 8.57 -1.12
C PHE A 99 0.78 7.22 -1.61
N PHE A 100 0.51 6.12 -0.90
CA PHE A 100 0.95 4.78 -1.31
C PHE A 100 0.35 4.37 -2.66
N LEU A 101 -0.95 4.60 -2.85
CA LEU A 101 -1.62 4.31 -4.12
C LEU A 101 -1.04 5.14 -5.28
N PHE A 102 -0.79 6.43 -5.08
CA PHE A 102 -0.21 7.28 -6.12
C PHE A 102 1.21 6.84 -6.50
N GLN A 103 2.06 6.57 -5.51
CA GLN A 103 3.43 6.11 -5.75
C GLN A 103 3.44 4.74 -6.46
N GLY A 104 2.65 3.79 -5.95
CA GLY A 104 2.51 2.47 -6.56
C GLY A 104 1.98 2.54 -7.98
N ALA A 105 0.86 3.24 -8.21
CA ALA A 105 0.25 3.35 -9.52
C ALA A 105 1.17 4.01 -10.56
N MET A 106 1.89 5.08 -10.19
CA MET A 106 2.82 5.72 -11.11
C MET A 106 4.05 4.85 -11.42
N LEU A 107 4.61 4.16 -10.42
CA LEU A 107 5.72 3.23 -10.66
C LEU A 107 5.28 2.05 -11.55
N MET A 108 4.06 1.55 -11.36
CA MET A 108 3.48 0.52 -12.23
C MET A 108 3.26 1.05 -13.65
N ALA A 109 2.79 2.29 -13.81
CA ALA A 109 2.65 2.91 -15.13
C ALA A 109 4.00 3.09 -15.84
N ILE A 110 5.03 3.53 -15.13
CA ILE A 110 6.41 3.63 -15.65
C ILE A 110 6.91 2.25 -16.08
N MET A 111 6.71 1.23 -15.23
CA MET A 111 7.10 -0.14 -15.54
C MET A 111 6.42 -0.65 -16.81
N VAL A 112 5.10 -0.47 -16.94
CA VAL A 112 4.34 -0.87 -18.13
C VAL A 112 4.83 -0.12 -19.38
N PHE A 113 5.09 1.18 -19.26
CA PHE A 113 5.64 1.97 -20.36
C PHE A 113 7.00 1.45 -20.82
N LEU A 114 7.90 1.14 -19.87
CA LEU A 114 9.22 0.54 -20.18
C LEU A 114 9.08 -0.86 -20.80
N LEU A 115 8.13 -1.66 -20.33
CA LEU A 115 7.84 -2.98 -20.87
C LEU A 115 7.37 -2.90 -22.33
N LEU A 116 6.45 -1.97 -22.64
CA LEU A 116 6.00 -1.73 -24.01
C LEU A 116 7.15 -1.29 -24.91
N ALA A 117 8.01 -0.39 -24.42
CA ALA A 117 9.21 0.01 -25.15
C ALA A 117 10.15 -1.18 -25.41
N TYR A 118 10.37 -2.03 -24.40
CA TYR A 118 11.23 -3.22 -24.52
C TYR A 118 10.75 -4.25 -25.56
N TYR A 119 9.44 -4.36 -25.79
CA TYR A 119 8.90 -5.28 -26.81
C TYR A 119 8.74 -4.65 -28.19
N THR A 120 8.77 -3.32 -28.28
CA THR A 120 8.60 -2.60 -29.56
C THR A 120 9.93 -2.36 -30.27
N PHE A 121 11.04 -2.32 -29.53
CA PHE A 121 12.41 -2.14 -30.02
C PHE A 121 13.24 -3.40 -29.79
#